data_AF-A0A067TE30-F1
#
_entry.id   AF-A0A067TE30-F1
#
_cell.length_a   1.000
_cell.length_b   1.000
_cell.length_c   1.000
_cell.angle_alpha   90.00
_cell.angle_beta   90.00
_cell.angle_gamma   90.00
#
_symmetry.space_group_name_H-M   'P 1'
#
loop_
_entity.id
_entity.type
_entity.pdbx_description
1 polymer ?
#
loop_
_entity_poly.entity_id
_entity_poly.type
_entity_poly.pdbx_seq_one_letter_code
_entity_poly.pdbx_strand_id
1 'polypeptide(L)'
;LRLLAVELCIALLFLHRHGIVHQDVKPANIMITRDGHVVLGDFGAARPLPIIDYPSIESQQSLSERDTNNVKFGYIVLQPDDVVTLTPAYAAPELLERNDEGLLVYDERIDWWSLGLMLYEVRTGRIPSR
;
A
#
# COMPACT_ATOMS: atom_id res chain seq x y z
N LEU A 1 -1.42 -15.25 13.79
CA LEU A 1 -0.70 -14.94 12.52
C LEU A 1 -1.57 -15.13 11.28
N ARG A 2 -2.14 -16.32 11.01
CA ARG A 2 -2.95 -16.54 9.79
C ARG A 2 -4.14 -15.58 9.66
N LEU A 3 -4.96 -15.43 10.70
CA LEU A 3 -6.11 -14.51 10.68
C LEU A 3 -5.67 -13.06 10.46
N LEU A 4 -4.66 -12.61 11.20
CA LEU A 4 -4.06 -11.27 11.02
C LEU A 4 -3.57 -11.03 9.60
N ALA A 5 -2.88 -11.99 9.00
CA ALA A 5 -2.39 -11.87 7.62
C ALA A 5 -3.55 -11.76 6.63
N VAL A 6 -4.60 -12.57 6.80
CA VAL A 6 -5.79 -12.54 5.93
C VAL A 6 -6.51 -11.19 6.02
N GLU A 7 -6.77 -10.69 7.23
CA GLU A 7 -7.47 -9.41 7.41
C GLU A 7 -6.65 -8.22 6.86
N LEU A 8 -5.34 -8.22 7.04
CA LEU A 8 -4.47 -7.20 6.45
C LEU A 8 -4.40 -7.29 4.93
N CYS A 9 -4.39 -8.50 4.36
CA CYS A 9 -4.49 -8.65 2.91
C CYS A 9 -5.81 -8.08 2.37
N ILE A 10 -6.92 -8.29 3.07
CA ILE A 10 -8.23 -7.74 2.70
C ILE A 10 -8.19 -6.21 2.79
N ALA A 11 -7.64 -5.64 3.86
CA ALA A 11 -7.51 -4.20 4.03
C ALA A 11 -6.67 -3.55 2.92
N LEU A 12 -5.49 -4.11 2.61
CA LEU A 12 -4.63 -3.62 1.53
C LEU A 12 -5.29 -3.76 0.16
N LEU A 13 -5.89 -4.92 -0.13
CA LEU A 13 -6.62 -5.12 -1.38
C LEU A 13 -7.76 -4.11 -1.54
N PHE A 14 -8.46 -3.77 -0.45
CA PHE A 14 -9.47 -2.74 -0.45
C PHE A 14 -8.88 -1.37 -0.81
N LEU A 15 -7.77 -0.96 -0.18
CA LEU A 15 -7.11 0.32 -0.50
C LEU A 15 -6.64 0.37 -1.96
N HIS A 16 -5.97 -0.69 -2.41
CA HIS A 16 -5.40 -0.78 -3.75
C HIS A 16 -6.48 -0.72 -4.85
N ARG A 17 -7.63 -1.37 -4.62
CA ARG A 17 -8.81 -1.27 -5.52
C ARG A 17 -9.41 0.14 -5.61
N HIS A 18 -9.16 0.98 -4.61
CA HIS A 18 -9.58 2.38 -4.61
C HIS A 18 -8.44 3.32 -5.02
N GLY A 19 -7.33 2.78 -5.53
CA GLY A 19 -6.20 3.58 -5.99
C GLY A 19 -5.43 4.24 -4.86
N ILE A 20 -5.38 3.63 -3.67
CA ILE A 20 -4.67 4.18 -2.51
C ILE A 20 -3.52 3.24 -2.16
N VAL A 21 -2.31 3.77 -2.06
CA VAL A 21 -1.14 3.09 -1.47
C VAL A 21 -0.98 3.56 -0.04
N HIS A 22 -0.80 2.63 0.91
CA HIS A 22 -0.63 2.97 2.32
C HIS A 22 0.78 3.52 2.63
N GLN A 23 1.81 2.97 1.98
CA GLN A 23 3.22 3.39 2.03
C GLN A 23 3.96 3.19 3.37
N ASP A 24 3.23 3.07 4.49
CA ASP A 24 3.83 2.88 5.82
C ASP A 24 3.19 1.71 6.60
N VAL A 25 3.09 0.54 5.96
CA VAL A 25 2.59 -0.69 6.60
C VAL A 25 3.64 -1.22 7.59
N LYS A 26 3.32 -1.22 8.87
CA LYS A 26 4.20 -1.66 9.97
C LYS A 26 3.39 -2.03 11.22
N PRO A 27 3.95 -2.79 12.19
CA PRO A 27 3.18 -3.23 13.36
C PRO A 27 2.57 -2.08 14.16
N ALA A 28 3.26 -0.94 14.26
CA ALA A 28 2.77 0.24 14.98
C ALA A 28 1.48 0.85 14.39
N ASN A 29 1.20 0.58 13.11
CA ASN A 29 0.02 1.07 12.40
C ASN A 29 -1.11 0.02 12.35
N ILE A 30 -0.92 -1.13 13.02
CA ILE A 30 -1.91 -2.20 13.12
C ILE A 30 -2.57 -2.16 14.50
N MET A 31 -3.88 -1.91 14.53
CA MET A 31 -4.68 -1.94 15.76
C MET A 31 -5.47 -3.24 15.86
N ILE A 32 -5.71 -3.69 17.09
CA ILE A 32 -6.56 -4.84 17.38
C ILE A 32 -7.79 -4.34 18.16
N THR A 33 -8.97 -4.62 17.62
CA THR A 33 -10.25 -4.30 18.27
C THR A 33 -10.50 -5.21 19.48
N ARG A 34 -11.48 -4.85 20.32
CA ARG A 34 -11.87 -5.67 21.49
C ARG A 34 -12.33 -7.07 21.11
N ASP A 35 -12.93 -7.22 19.93
CA ASP A 35 -13.43 -8.49 19.40
C ASP A 35 -12.34 -9.28 18.64
N GLY A 36 -11.12 -8.77 18.59
CA GLY A 36 -9.95 -9.46 18.03
C GLY A 36 -9.70 -9.23 16.54
N HIS A 37 -10.48 -8.39 15.87
CA HIS A 37 -10.27 -8.00 14.48
C HIS A 37 -9.15 -6.97 14.31
N VAL A 38 -8.43 -7.07 13.20
CA VAL A 38 -7.37 -6.15 12.80
C VAL A 38 -7.94 -4.92 12.10
N VAL A 39 -7.37 -3.76 12.42
CA VAL A 39 -7.62 -2.49 11.72
C VAL A 39 -6.29 -1.90 11.29
N LEU A 40 -6.16 -1.58 10.00
CA LEU A 40 -5.04 -0.83 9.45
C LEU A 40 -5.33 0.67 9.66
N GLY A 41 -4.39 1.39 10.28
CA GLY A 41 -4.51 2.81 10.59
C GLY A 41 -3.28 3.63 10.18
N ASP A 42 -3.34 4.93 10.46
CA ASP A 42 -2.32 5.93 10.11
C ASP A 42 -2.06 6.09 8.60
N PHE A 43 -2.91 6.90 7.97
CA PHE A 43 -2.83 7.24 6.54
C PHE A 43 -1.97 8.49 6.26
N GLY A 44 -1.14 8.94 7.22
CA GLY A 44 -0.35 10.17 7.06
C GLY A 44 0.68 10.12 5.92
N ALA A 45 1.11 8.92 5.53
CA ALA A 45 2.01 8.69 4.40
C ALA A 45 1.29 8.17 3.14
N ALA A 46 -0.02 7.92 3.20
CA ALA A 46 -0.76 7.31 2.11
C ALA A 46 -0.84 8.24 0.90
N ARG A 47 -0.86 7.65 -0.31
CA ARG A 47 -0.90 8.41 -1.56
C ARG A 47 -1.88 7.82 -2.56
N PRO A 48 -2.56 8.68 -3.36
CA PRO A 48 -3.37 8.21 -4.47
C PRO A 48 -2.49 7.76 -5.63
N LEU A 49 -2.86 6.65 -6.27
CA LEU A 49 -2.28 6.22 -7.54
C LEU A 49 -2.90 7.04 -8.69
N PRO A 50 -2.10 7.48 -9.68
CA PRO A 50 -2.63 8.15 -10.87
C PRO A 50 -3.53 7.21 -11.67
N ILE A 51 -4.66 7.70 -12.18
CA ILE A 51 -5.52 6.93 -13.08
C ILE A 51 -4.99 7.09 -14.51
N ILE A 52 -4.73 5.97 -15.18
CA ILE A 52 -4.16 5.94 -16.54
C ILE A 52 -5.13 5.37 -17.58
N ASP A 53 -6.21 4.73 -17.15
CA ASP A 53 -7.27 4.21 -18.02
C ASP A 53 -8.61 4.30 -17.29
N TYR A 54 -9.57 5.02 -17.88
CA TYR A 54 -10.95 5.10 -17.41
C TYR A 54 -11.84 4.28 -18.33
N PRO A 55 -12.74 3.43 -17.81
CA PRO A 55 -13.75 2.80 -18.65
C PRO A 55 -14.61 3.87 -19.33
N SER A 56 -14.81 3.71 -20.63
CA SER A 56 -15.58 4.64 -21.47
C SER A 56 -16.96 4.98 -20.88
N ILE A 57 -17.31 6.26 -20.97
CA ILE A 57 -18.48 6.93 -20.35
C ILE A 57 -19.83 6.29 -20.75
N GLU A 58 -19.90 5.49 -21.81
CA GLU A 58 -21.14 4.85 -22.31
C GLU A 58 -21.78 3.83 -21.34
N SER A 59 -21.12 3.49 -20.22
CA SER A 59 -21.60 2.54 -19.21
C SER A 59 -22.38 3.19 -18.04
N GLN A 60 -22.51 4.52 -18.01
CA GLN A 60 -22.86 5.30 -16.80
C GLN A 60 -24.30 5.19 -16.25
N GLN A 61 -25.14 4.27 -16.74
CA GLN A 61 -26.53 4.18 -16.26
C GLN A 61 -26.74 3.42 -14.93
N SER A 62 -25.70 2.84 -14.33
CA SER A 62 -25.75 2.41 -12.92
C SER A 62 -24.34 2.20 -12.37
N LEU A 63 -23.75 3.23 -11.75
CA LEU A 63 -22.47 3.08 -11.03
C LEU A 63 -22.67 2.06 -9.90
N SER A 64 -22.21 0.84 -10.13
CA SER A 64 -22.17 -0.21 -9.11
C SER A 64 -20.74 -0.35 -8.62
N GLU A 65 -20.53 -0.85 -7.40
CA GLU A 65 -19.19 -1.16 -6.86
C GLU A 65 -18.33 -2.06 -7.77
N ARG A 66 -18.92 -2.66 -8.83
CA ARG A 66 -18.22 -3.45 -9.84
C ARG A 66 -17.45 -2.60 -10.87
N ASP A 67 -17.75 -1.31 -11.02
CA ASP A 67 -17.13 -0.45 -12.04
C ASP A 67 -15.71 -0.01 -11.66
N THR A 68 -15.34 -0.04 -10.37
CA THR A 68 -13.97 0.24 -9.90
C THR A 68 -12.96 -0.81 -10.37
N ASN A 69 -13.39 -2.03 -10.67
CA ASN A 69 -12.50 -3.09 -11.17
C ASN A 69 -11.94 -2.80 -12.57
N ASN A 70 -12.51 -1.86 -13.32
CA ASN A 70 -12.07 -1.52 -14.67
C ASN A 70 -11.18 -0.27 -14.72
N VAL A 71 -10.92 0.37 -13.58
CA VAL A 71 -9.99 1.49 -13.50
C VAL A 71 -8.56 0.93 -13.46
N LYS A 72 -7.69 1.42 -14.35
CA LYS A 72 -6.25 1.11 -14.25
C LYS A 72 -5.50 2.25 -13.60
N PHE A 73 -4.72 1.89 -12.60
CA PHE A 73 -3.81 2.78 -11.90
C PHE A 73 -2.39 2.67 -12.49
N GLY A 74 -1.69 3.79 -12.48
CA GLY A 74 -0.29 3.92 -12.91
C GLY A 74 0.66 4.03 -11.72
N TYR A 75 1.86 4.53 -11.98
CA TYR A 75 2.92 4.68 -10.99
C TYR A 75 2.88 6.04 -10.31
N ILE A 76 3.19 6.08 -9.00
CA ILE A 76 3.58 7.30 -8.31
C ILE A 76 5.03 7.62 -8.71
N VAL A 77 5.27 8.86 -9.11
CA VAL A 77 6.60 9.38 -9.48
C VAL A 77 6.92 10.55 -8.57
N LEU A 78 7.96 10.43 -7.75
CA LEU A 78 8.44 11.51 -6.89
C LEU A 78 9.70 12.13 -7.48
N GLN A 79 9.67 13.47 -7.58
CA GLN A 79 10.77 14.31 -8.05
C GLN A 79 11.93 14.30 -7.05
N PRO A 80 13.15 14.72 -7.45
CA PRO A 80 14.33 14.68 -6.58
C PRO A 80 14.17 15.43 -5.25
N ASP A 81 13.39 16.50 -5.24
CA ASP A 81 13.11 17.37 -4.10
C ASP A 81 11.91 16.93 -3.24
N ASP A 82 11.12 15.98 -3.71
CA ASP A 82 9.98 15.46 -2.95
C ASP A 82 10.44 14.70 -1.69
N VAL A 83 9.81 15.02 -0.57
CA VAL A 83 10.03 14.33 0.70
C VAL A 83 9.30 12.99 0.70
N VAL A 84 10.00 11.94 1.14
CA VAL A 84 9.46 10.59 1.31
C VAL A 84 9.29 10.31 2.79
N THR A 85 8.04 10.28 3.26
CA THR A 85 7.72 9.88 4.63
C THR A 85 7.50 8.37 4.67
N LEU A 86 8.43 7.63 5.26
CA LEU A 86 8.31 6.18 5.44
C LEU A 86 9.13 5.70 6.64
N THR A 87 8.89 4.46 7.06
CA THR A 87 9.74 3.74 8.01
C THR A 87 10.73 2.85 7.23
N PRO A 88 12.03 3.20 7.12
CA PRO A 88 12.97 2.52 6.19
C PRO A 88 13.11 1.02 6.41
N ALA A 89 12.93 0.55 7.65
CA ALA A 89 13.00 -0.86 8.03
C ALA A 89 11.95 -1.74 7.35
N TYR A 90 10.79 -1.17 6.95
CA TYR A 90 9.70 -1.89 6.28
C TYR A 90 9.55 -1.51 4.80
N ALA A 91 10.30 -0.52 4.33
CA ALA A 91 10.18 -0.02 2.97
C ALA A 91 10.61 -1.06 1.92
N ALA A 92 9.94 -1.05 0.77
CA ALA A 92 10.39 -1.79 -0.40
C ALA A 92 11.70 -1.20 -0.94
N PRO A 93 12.59 -2.00 -1.57
CA PRO A 93 13.88 -1.52 -2.05
C PRO A 93 13.75 -0.34 -3.03
N GLU A 94 12.72 -0.35 -3.87
CA GLU A 94 12.39 0.72 -4.81
C GLU A 94 12.02 2.06 -4.14
N LEU A 95 11.84 2.10 -2.81
CA LEU A 95 11.64 3.34 -2.04
C LEU A 95 12.91 3.87 -1.37
N LEU A 96 13.98 3.09 -1.36
CA LEU A 96 15.21 3.41 -0.62
C LEU A 96 16.18 4.24 -1.47
N GLU A 97 16.17 4.00 -2.77
CA GLU A 97 17.14 4.58 -3.69
C GLU A 97 16.39 5.16 -4.90
N ARG A 98 16.72 6.41 -5.22
CA ARG A 98 16.27 7.07 -6.46
C ARG A 98 17.04 6.49 -7.65
N ASN A 99 16.41 6.46 -8.82
CA ASN A 99 17.06 6.05 -10.06
C ASN A 99 18.10 7.09 -10.54
N ASP A 100 18.76 6.83 -11.67
CA ASP A 100 19.78 7.71 -12.26
C ASP A 100 19.28 9.14 -12.58
N GLU A 101 17.97 9.31 -12.76
CA GLU A 101 17.30 10.59 -13.00
C GLU A 101 16.91 11.31 -11.69
N GLY A 102 17.22 10.72 -10.53
CA GLY A 102 16.82 11.23 -9.22
C GLY A 102 15.35 10.98 -8.89
N LEU A 103 14.65 10.14 -9.65
CA LEU A 103 13.23 9.85 -9.48
C LEU A 103 13.01 8.62 -8.60
N LEU A 104 11.91 8.63 -7.84
CA LEU A 104 11.36 7.46 -7.17
C LEU A 104 10.07 7.06 -7.87
N VAL A 105 10.01 5.81 -8.35
CA VAL A 105 8.87 5.29 -9.12
C VAL A 105 8.38 4.01 -8.47
N TYR A 106 7.12 3.98 -8.05
CA TYR A 106 6.53 2.83 -7.35
C TYR A 106 5.01 2.78 -7.52
N ASP A 107 4.41 1.67 -7.10
CA ASP A 107 2.97 1.44 -7.10
C ASP A 107 2.56 0.73 -5.79
N GLU A 108 1.35 0.17 -5.74
CA GLU A 108 0.81 -0.47 -4.54
C GLU A 108 1.61 -1.68 -4.04
N ARG A 109 2.51 -2.24 -4.86
CA ARG A 109 3.28 -3.45 -4.51
C ARG A 109 4.24 -3.22 -3.35
N ILE A 110 4.59 -1.97 -3.06
CA ILE A 110 5.39 -1.62 -1.88
C ILE A 110 4.72 -2.08 -0.58
N ASP A 111 3.39 -2.07 -0.50
CA ASP A 111 2.66 -2.44 0.71
C ASP A 111 2.73 -3.95 0.95
N TRP A 112 2.78 -4.75 -0.12
CA TRP A 112 2.97 -6.20 -0.02
C TRP A 112 4.36 -6.57 0.49
N TRP A 113 5.38 -5.82 0.07
CA TRP A 113 6.72 -5.95 0.61
C TRP A 113 6.74 -5.66 2.12
N SER A 114 6.19 -4.51 2.51
CA SER A 114 6.11 -4.11 3.91
C SER A 114 5.33 -5.11 4.78
N LEU A 115 4.21 -5.63 4.26
CA LEU A 115 3.45 -6.70 4.92
C LEU A 115 4.31 -7.95 5.13
N GLY A 116 5.12 -8.34 4.13
CA GLY A 116 6.02 -9.49 4.23
C GLY A 116 7.02 -9.35 5.37
N LEU A 117 7.69 -8.20 5.45
CA LEU A 117 8.64 -7.89 6.54
C LEU A 117 7.95 -7.86 7.90
N MET A 118 6.78 -7.24 7.99
CA MET A 118 5.99 -7.16 9.21
C MET A 118 5.54 -8.56 9.68
N LEU A 119 5.06 -9.42 8.78
CA LEU A 119 4.65 -10.79 9.13
C LEU A 119 5.85 -11.64 9.58
N TYR A 120 7.01 -11.44 8.95
CA TYR A 120 8.25 -12.09 9.39
C TYR A 120 8.61 -11.67 10.81
N GLU A 121 8.58 -10.36 11.11
CA GLU A 121 8.88 -9.85 12.44
C GLU A 121 7.91 -10.38 13.48
N VAL A 122 6.61 -10.33 13.22
CA VAL A 122 5.59 -10.88 14.13
C VAL A 122 5.82 -12.37 14.39
N ARG A 123 6.33 -13.11 13.40
CA ARG A 123 6.61 -14.55 13.53
C ARG A 123 7.90 -14.85 14.30
N THR A 124 8.93 -14.02 14.16
CA THR A 124 10.30 -14.32 14.62
C THR A 124 10.78 -13.43 15.76
N GLY A 125 10.08 -12.33 16.05
CA GLY A 125 10.49 -11.27 16.96
C GLY A 125 11.65 -10.41 16.44
N ARG A 126 12.02 -10.52 15.16
CA ARG A 126 13.13 -9.78 14.55
C ARG A 126 12.75 -9.29 13.16
N ILE A 127 13.14 -8.07 12.82
CA ILE A 127 13.08 -7.61 11.43
C ILE A 127 14.17 -8.36 10.63
N PRO A 128 13.90 -8.84 9.40
CA PRO A 128 14.94 -9.43 8.57
C PRO A 128 16.12 -8.47 8.39
N SER A 129 17.35 -8.97 8.53
CA SER A 129 18.52 -8.22 8.10
C SER A 129 18.49 -8.09 6.57
N ARG A 130 18.63 -6.86 6.06
CA ARG A 130 18.95 -6.62 4.66
C ARG A 130 20.40 -6.95 4.37
#